data_AF-A0A2R6S3D5-F1
#
_entry.id   AF-A0A2R6S3D5-F1
#
_cell.length_a   1.000
_cell.length_b   1.000
_cell.length_c   1.000
_cell.angle_alpha   90.00
_cell.angle_beta   90.00
_cell.angle_gamma   90.00
#
_symmetry.space_group_name_H-M   'P 1'
#
loop_
_entity.id
_entity.type
_entity.pdbx_description
1 polymer ?
#
loop_
_entity_poly.entity_id
_entity_poly.type
_entity_poly.pdbx_seq_one_letter_code
_entity_poly.pdbx_strand_id
1 'polypeptide(L)'
;MKFYAAHTTIVNPPSASPKITREQLWAALKQKSRDPIRFVPVIETCEVIKEDAFGLTRVVQFKPGTGPPGKVTEVVTFTEGVKADFFTPDNGTTVSNIISFGEDDSELYLTFAFNMNFPQFEEGSEQADAQTKKLWQSSQGAAARTVDQLREMLEEGSFH
;
A
#
# COMPACT_ATOMS: atom_id res chain seq x y z
N MET A 1 7.19 14.27 14.47
CA MET A 1 7.80 14.72 13.20
C MET A 1 7.16 13.98 12.03
N LYS A 2 7.05 14.62 10.85
CA LYS A 2 6.60 13.96 9.62
C LYS A 2 7.78 13.35 8.86
N PHE A 3 7.59 12.14 8.35
CA PHE A 3 8.55 11.41 7.56
C PHE A 3 7.95 11.05 6.22
N TYR A 4 8.76 11.16 5.17
CA TYR A 4 8.32 10.94 3.80
C TYR A 4 9.22 9.90 3.14
N ALA A 5 8.61 8.98 2.41
CA ALA A 5 9.36 8.06 1.57
C ALA A 5 8.49 7.63 0.38
N ALA A 6 9.12 7.36 -0.75
CA ALA A 6 8.44 6.74 -1.87
C ALA A 6 9.33 5.69 -2.53
N HIS A 7 8.71 4.66 -3.08
CA HIS A 7 9.38 3.65 -3.89
C HIS A 7 8.49 3.21 -5.04
N THR A 8 9.10 3.00 -6.21
CA THR A 8 8.45 2.51 -7.42
C THR A 8 9.02 1.15 -7.77
N THR A 9 8.15 0.16 -7.94
CA THR A 9 8.51 -1.15 -8.47
C THR A 9 8.04 -1.32 -9.91
N ILE A 10 8.82 -2.04 -10.72
CA ILE A 10 8.42 -2.49 -12.05
C ILE A 10 7.45 -3.65 -11.85
N VAL A 11 6.24 -3.54 -12.40
CA VAL A 11 5.20 -4.57 -12.22
C VAL A 11 5.51 -5.80 -13.06
N ASN A 12 6.02 -5.61 -14.28
CA ASN A 12 6.31 -6.69 -15.22
C ASN A 12 7.79 -6.71 -15.66
N PRO A 13 8.76 -7.02 -14.77
CA PRO A 13 10.15 -7.19 -15.20
C PRO A 13 10.27 -8.26 -16.30
N PRO A 14 11.38 -8.30 -17.07
CA PRO A 14 11.54 -9.23 -18.19
C PRO A 14 11.26 -10.70 -17.83
N SER A 15 11.61 -11.13 -16.61
CA SER A 15 11.39 -12.49 -16.10
C SER A 15 9.98 -12.76 -15.55
N ALA A 16 9.11 -11.76 -15.46
CA ALA A 16 7.79 -11.92 -14.84
C ALA A 16 6.87 -12.81 -15.69
N SER A 17 6.31 -13.83 -15.05
CA SER A 17 5.25 -14.69 -15.56
C SER A 17 4.35 -15.11 -14.38
N PRO A 18 3.01 -15.02 -14.49
CA PRO A 18 2.27 -14.35 -15.56
C PRO A 18 2.51 -12.83 -15.56
N LYS A 19 2.28 -12.21 -16.73
CA LYS A 19 2.25 -10.75 -16.85
C LYS A 19 0.96 -10.22 -16.25
N ILE A 20 1.09 -9.20 -15.40
CA ILE A 20 -0.03 -8.52 -14.76
C ILE A 20 -0.51 -7.40 -15.68
N THR A 21 -1.80 -7.40 -16.00
CA THR A 21 -2.47 -6.31 -16.73
C THR A 21 -2.79 -5.15 -15.80
N ARG A 22 -3.08 -3.97 -16.37
CA ARG A 22 -3.55 -2.81 -15.61
C ARG A 22 -4.80 -3.14 -14.80
N GLU A 23 -5.77 -3.79 -15.44
CA GLU A 23 -7.08 -4.10 -14.87
C GLU A 23 -6.92 -5.03 -13.67
N GLN A 24 -6.05 -6.03 -13.78
CA GLN A 24 -5.70 -6.92 -12.67
C GLN A 24 -5.01 -6.17 -11.54
N LEU A 25 -4.03 -5.30 -11.85
CA LEU A 25 -3.35 -4.52 -10.80
C LEU A 25 -4.33 -3.59 -10.08
N TRP A 26 -5.21 -2.93 -10.82
CA TRP A 26 -6.23 -2.06 -10.24
C TRP A 26 -7.23 -2.84 -9.37
N ALA A 27 -7.73 -3.97 -9.87
CA ALA A 27 -8.60 -4.87 -9.11
C ALA A 27 -7.90 -5.36 -7.83
N ALA A 28 -6.61 -5.68 -7.89
CA ALA A 28 -5.83 -6.07 -6.71
C ALA A 28 -5.67 -4.94 -5.70
N LEU A 29 -5.47 -3.69 -6.14
CA LEU A 29 -5.45 -2.54 -5.23
C LEU A 29 -6.82 -2.35 -4.54
N LYS A 30 -7.93 -2.53 -5.26
CA LYS A 30 -9.27 -2.49 -4.66
C LYS A 30 -9.48 -3.64 -3.67
N GLN A 31 -9.07 -4.86 -4.02
CA GLN A 31 -9.13 -6.02 -3.13
C GLN A 31 -8.28 -5.80 -1.88
N LYS A 32 -7.04 -5.32 -2.02
CA LYS A 32 -6.15 -4.95 -0.91
C LYS A 32 -6.73 -3.84 -0.02
N SER A 33 -7.49 -2.91 -0.59
CA SER A 33 -8.20 -1.88 0.18
C SER A 33 -9.35 -2.47 1.00
N ARG A 34 -10.06 -3.48 0.49
CA ARG A 34 -11.18 -4.14 1.20
C ARG A 34 -10.71 -5.19 2.21
N ASP A 35 -9.77 -6.04 1.80
CA ASP A 35 -9.13 -7.08 2.60
C ASP A 35 -7.60 -7.06 2.38
N PRO A 36 -6.86 -6.37 3.25
CA PRO A 36 -5.42 -6.21 3.09
C PRO A 36 -4.61 -7.41 3.58
N ILE A 37 -5.19 -8.40 4.25
CA ILE A 37 -4.44 -9.36 5.09
C ILE A 37 -3.42 -10.16 4.27
N ARG A 38 -3.79 -10.60 3.06
CA ARG A 38 -2.87 -11.31 2.13
C ARG A 38 -1.70 -10.42 1.70
N PHE A 39 -1.99 -9.14 1.43
CA PHE A 39 -1.01 -8.17 0.93
C PHE A 39 -0.13 -7.56 2.04
N VAL A 40 -0.66 -7.47 3.25
CA VAL A 40 -0.04 -6.79 4.41
C VAL A 40 -0.14 -7.72 5.64
N PRO A 41 0.76 -8.71 5.77
CA PRO A 41 0.64 -9.77 6.79
C PRO A 41 0.73 -9.30 8.24
N VAL A 42 1.10 -8.04 8.47
CA VAL A 42 1.13 -7.40 9.80
C VAL A 42 -0.25 -6.90 10.24
N ILE A 43 -1.23 -6.86 9.34
CA ILE A 43 -2.64 -6.60 9.70
C ILE A 43 -3.26 -7.90 10.20
N GLU A 44 -3.95 -7.81 11.33
CA GLU A 44 -4.65 -8.91 11.99
C GLU A 44 -6.12 -8.96 11.57
N THR A 45 -6.80 -7.82 11.56
CA THR A 45 -8.21 -7.72 11.14
C THR A 45 -8.46 -6.47 10.28
N CYS A 46 -9.43 -6.56 9.39
CA CYS A 46 -9.94 -5.44 8.62
C CYS A 46 -11.47 -5.52 8.53
N GLU A 47 -12.15 -4.43 8.85
CA GLU A 47 -13.60 -4.31 8.76
C GLU A 47 -13.94 -3.08 7.93
N VAL A 48 -14.65 -3.26 6.81
CA VAL A 48 -15.16 -2.13 6.02
C VAL A 48 -16.46 -1.63 6.66
N ILE A 49 -16.47 -0.37 7.10
CA ILE A 49 -17.61 0.25 7.79
C ILE A 49 -18.44 1.14 6.87
N LYS A 50 -17.88 1.55 5.73
CA LYS A 50 -18.56 2.32 4.69
C LYS A 50 -17.89 2.06 3.35
N GLU A 51 -18.66 1.90 2.29
CA GLU A 51 -18.14 1.75 0.92
C GLU A 51 -19.10 2.40 -0.08
N ASP A 52 -18.53 3.08 -1.07
CA ASP A 52 -19.26 3.65 -2.21
C ASP A 52 -18.40 3.53 -3.49
N ALA A 53 -18.88 4.13 -4.59
CA ALA A 53 -18.21 4.04 -5.89
C ALA A 53 -16.83 4.72 -5.93
N PHE A 54 -16.53 5.61 -5.00
CA PHE A 54 -15.32 6.43 -4.98
C PHE A 54 -14.34 6.02 -3.89
N GLY A 55 -14.68 5.06 -3.04
CA GLY A 55 -13.82 4.70 -1.93
C GLY A 55 -14.47 3.85 -0.86
N LEU A 56 -13.74 3.67 0.23
CA LEU A 56 -14.22 2.97 1.41
C LEU A 56 -13.62 3.56 2.68
N THR A 57 -14.31 3.39 3.80
CA THR A 57 -13.75 3.59 5.13
C THR A 57 -13.66 2.24 5.82
N ARG A 58 -12.49 1.93 6.37
CA ARG A 58 -12.22 0.68 7.05
C ARG A 58 -11.60 0.90 8.42
N VAL A 59 -11.75 -0.09 9.27
CA VAL A 59 -11.09 -0.18 10.57
C VAL A 59 -10.14 -1.37 10.52
N VAL A 60 -8.85 -1.09 10.68
CA VAL A 60 -7.80 -2.11 10.69
C VAL A 60 -7.21 -2.26 12.08
N GLN A 61 -6.79 -3.48 12.43
CA GLN A 61 -6.01 -3.74 13.63
C GLN A 61 -4.73 -4.44 13.22
N PHE A 62 -3.60 -3.98 13.74
CA PHE A 62 -2.30 -4.58 13.49
C PHE A 62 -2.00 -5.65 14.54
N LYS A 63 -1.20 -6.64 14.15
CA LYS A 63 -0.67 -7.63 15.09
C LYS A 63 0.14 -6.94 16.19
N PRO A 64 0.23 -7.53 17.40
CA PRO A 64 0.99 -6.95 18.49
C PRO A 64 2.42 -6.57 18.10
N GLY A 65 2.79 -5.30 18.29
CA GLY A 65 4.14 -4.79 18.03
C GLY A 65 4.47 -4.48 16.55
N THR A 66 3.54 -4.64 15.61
CA THR A 66 3.81 -4.44 14.18
C THR A 66 3.20 -3.17 13.58
N GLY A 67 2.44 -2.40 14.36
CA GLY A 67 1.79 -1.16 13.91
C GLY A 67 1.26 -0.34 15.09
N PRO A 68 0.44 0.70 14.82
CA PRO A 68 -0.23 1.46 15.88
C PRO A 68 -1.07 0.53 16.77
N PRO A 69 -1.11 0.78 18.09
CA PRO A 69 -1.91 -0.02 19.00
C PRO A 69 -3.41 0.18 18.75
N GLY A 70 -4.19 -0.88 18.93
CA GLY A 70 -5.65 -0.84 18.84
C GLY A 70 -6.18 -0.80 17.40
N LYS A 71 -7.39 -0.27 17.26
CA LYS A 71 -8.11 -0.13 15.99
C LYS A 71 -7.78 1.21 15.35
N VAL A 72 -7.43 1.20 14.08
CA VAL A 72 -7.07 2.38 13.27
C VAL A 72 -8.12 2.56 12.18
N THR A 73 -8.70 3.75 12.07
CA THR A 73 -9.62 4.08 10.98
C THR A 73 -8.84 4.61 9.79
N GLU A 74 -9.09 4.05 8.61
CA GLU A 74 -8.52 4.51 7.34
C GLU A 74 -9.65 4.88 6.37
N VAL A 75 -9.54 6.07 5.79
CA VAL A 75 -10.39 6.54 4.69
C VAL A 75 -9.62 6.32 3.39
N VAL A 76 -10.17 5.50 2.51
CA VAL A 76 -9.58 5.16 1.22
C VAL A 76 -10.37 5.84 0.11
N THR A 77 -9.68 6.59 -0.74
CA THR A 77 -10.25 7.24 -1.94
C THR A 77 -9.65 6.65 -3.20
N PHE A 78 -10.50 6.35 -4.17
CA PHE A 78 -10.11 5.81 -5.47
C PHE A 78 -10.16 6.89 -6.55
N THR A 79 -9.07 6.99 -7.31
CA THR A 79 -9.07 7.58 -8.64
C THR A 79 -9.03 6.42 -9.63
N GLU A 80 -10.16 6.15 -10.28
CA GLU A 80 -10.39 4.90 -11.00
C GLU A 80 -9.25 4.56 -11.98
N GLY A 81 -8.70 3.36 -11.83
CA GLY A 81 -7.64 2.82 -12.69
C GLY A 81 -6.27 3.51 -12.56
N VAL A 82 -6.07 4.40 -11.58
CA VAL A 82 -4.84 5.20 -11.43
C VAL A 82 -4.30 5.15 -10.01
N LYS A 83 -5.12 5.35 -8.98
CA LYS A 83 -4.61 5.58 -7.62
C LYS A 83 -5.59 5.17 -6.53
N ALA A 84 -5.07 4.62 -5.45
CA ALA A 84 -5.75 4.49 -4.17
C ALA A 84 -5.00 5.29 -3.10
N ASP A 85 -5.66 6.30 -2.53
CA ASP A 85 -5.14 7.11 -1.43
C ASP A 85 -5.74 6.65 -0.11
N PHE A 86 -4.90 6.44 0.90
CA PHE A 86 -5.27 6.04 2.25
C PHE A 86 -4.96 7.20 3.18
N PHE A 87 -5.92 7.61 4.00
CA PHE A 87 -5.76 8.62 5.03
C PHE A 87 -6.16 8.07 6.38
N THR A 88 -5.31 8.22 7.39
CA THR A 88 -5.59 7.89 8.79
C THR A 88 -5.87 9.17 9.56
N PRO A 89 -7.14 9.52 9.85
CA PRO A 89 -7.49 10.78 10.49
C PRO A 89 -6.82 10.99 11.85
N ASP A 90 -6.70 9.91 12.64
CA ASP A 90 -6.24 9.97 14.04
C ASP A 90 -4.81 10.49 14.18
N ASN A 91 -3.94 10.26 13.19
CA ASN A 91 -2.54 10.67 13.24
C ASN A 91 -2.07 11.47 12.02
N GLY A 92 -2.94 11.70 11.03
CA GLY A 92 -2.66 12.46 9.83
C GLY A 92 -1.77 11.74 8.80
N THR A 93 -1.60 10.42 8.92
CA THR A 93 -0.84 9.62 7.95
C THR A 93 -1.56 9.57 6.61
N THR A 94 -0.81 9.73 5.52
CA THR A 94 -1.30 9.48 4.16
C THR A 94 -0.39 8.50 3.44
N VAL A 95 -0.99 7.57 2.71
CA VAL A 95 -0.31 6.62 1.83
C VAL A 95 -0.98 6.63 0.47
N SER A 96 -0.22 6.80 -0.61
CA SER A 96 -0.74 6.72 -1.98
C SER A 96 -0.15 5.51 -2.68
N ASN A 97 -1.02 4.67 -3.25
CA ASN A 97 -0.63 3.58 -4.15
C ASN A 97 -1.00 4.02 -5.58
N ILE A 98 0.01 4.25 -6.40
CA ILE A 98 -0.14 4.89 -7.72
C ILE A 98 0.29 3.90 -8.79
N ILE A 99 -0.58 3.68 -9.78
CA ILE A 99 -0.29 2.95 -11.00
C ILE A 99 0.12 3.96 -12.08
N SER A 100 1.26 3.73 -12.73
CA SER A 100 1.72 4.55 -13.85
C SER A 100 2.24 3.69 -15.00
N PHE A 101 2.26 4.27 -16.20
CA PHE A 101 2.76 3.66 -17.43
C PHE A 101 4.09 4.30 -17.84
N GLY A 102 4.91 3.51 -18.53
CA GLY A 102 6.02 4.00 -19.33
C GLY A 102 5.54 4.50 -20.69
N GLU A 103 6.39 4.36 -21.71
CA GLU A 103 6.04 4.75 -23.07
C GLU A 103 5.12 3.73 -23.75
N ASP A 104 5.18 2.47 -23.32
CA ASP A 104 4.31 1.38 -23.75
C ASP A 104 3.37 0.95 -22.61
N ASP A 105 2.16 0.51 -22.95
CA ASP A 105 1.16 -0.02 -22.02
C ASP A 105 1.65 -1.29 -21.30
N SER A 106 2.68 -1.95 -21.82
CA SER A 106 3.35 -3.09 -21.15
C SER A 106 4.28 -2.67 -20.00
N GLU A 107 4.71 -1.40 -19.98
CA GLU A 107 5.59 -0.82 -18.96
C GLU A 107 4.78 -0.30 -17.78
N LEU A 108 4.33 -1.23 -16.94
CA LEU A 108 3.50 -0.94 -15.79
C LEU A 108 4.35 -0.76 -14.53
N TYR A 109 4.10 0.30 -13.77
CA TYR A 109 4.80 0.63 -12.52
C TYR A 109 3.81 0.81 -11.37
N LEU A 110 4.23 0.40 -10.17
CA LEU A 110 3.49 0.61 -8.93
C LEU A 110 4.34 1.40 -7.94
N THR A 111 3.85 2.57 -7.56
CA THR A 111 4.51 3.47 -6.61
C THR A 111 3.76 3.52 -5.30
N PHE A 112 4.47 3.36 -4.19
CA PHE A 112 3.94 3.60 -2.85
C PHE A 112 4.62 4.86 -2.30
N ALA A 113 3.83 5.88 -1.99
CA ALA A 113 4.31 7.13 -1.41
C ALA A 113 3.72 7.32 -0.01
N PHE A 114 4.58 7.44 0.99
CA PHE A 114 4.23 7.52 2.40
C PHE A 114 4.51 8.91 2.95
N ASN A 115 3.59 9.39 3.76
CA ASN A 115 3.73 10.55 4.62
C ASN A 115 3.19 10.15 5.98
N MET A 116 4.09 9.82 6.90
CA MET A 116 3.76 9.27 8.21
C MET A 116 4.16 10.24 9.31
N ASN A 117 3.32 10.34 10.33
CA ASN A 117 3.59 11.16 11.50
C ASN A 117 4.09 10.28 12.65
N PHE A 118 5.32 10.50 13.07
CA PHE A 118 5.93 9.86 14.24
C PHE A 118 6.29 10.94 15.25
N PRO A 119 5.37 11.30 16.17
CA PRO A 119 5.58 12.41 17.12
C PRO A 119 6.71 12.16 18.13
N GLN A 120 7.11 10.90 18.32
CA GLN A 120 8.15 10.52 19.28
C GLN A 120 9.59 10.83 18.84
N PHE A 121 9.83 11.19 17.57
CA PHE A 121 11.17 11.50 17.08
C PHE A 121 11.43 13.00 17.03
N GLU A 122 12.66 13.37 17.40
CA GLU A 122 13.20 14.72 17.29
C GLU A 122 13.97 14.88 15.97
N GLU A 123 13.82 16.05 15.34
CA GLU A 123 14.50 16.39 14.09
C GLU A 123 16.02 16.49 14.28
N GLY A 124 16.78 15.96 13.32
CA GLY A 124 18.25 15.93 13.37
C GLY A 124 18.86 14.87 14.30
N SER A 125 18.05 14.00 14.91
CA SER A 125 18.54 12.86 15.71
C SER A 125 18.93 11.67 14.84
N GLU A 126 19.90 10.86 15.28
CA GLU A 126 20.25 9.59 14.61
C GLU A 126 19.04 8.64 14.46
N GLN A 127 18.11 8.71 15.42
CA GLN A 127 16.87 7.94 15.40
C GLN A 127 15.93 8.37 14.27
N ALA A 128 15.88 9.67 13.94
CA ALA A 128 15.11 10.17 12.80
C ALA A 128 15.72 9.73 11.46
N ASP A 129 17.04 9.72 11.33
CA ASP A 129 17.72 9.22 10.13
C ASP A 129 17.45 7.72 9.91
N ALA A 130 17.58 6.92 10.98
CA ALA A 130 17.25 5.49 10.94
C ALA A 130 15.78 5.26 10.58
N GLN A 131 14.86 6.09 11.10
CA GLN A 131 13.44 6.00 10.80
C GLN A 131 13.14 6.33 9.33
N THR A 132 13.81 7.32 8.74
CA THR A 132 13.67 7.67 7.32
C THR A 132 14.04 6.48 6.43
N LYS A 133 15.18 5.84 6.72
CA LYS A 133 15.62 4.64 5.99
C LYS A 133 14.63 3.48 6.14
N LYS A 134 14.14 3.24 7.35
CA LYS A 134 13.13 2.20 7.63
C LYS A 134 11.83 2.47 6.88
N LEU A 135 11.40 3.73 6.81
CA LEU A 135 10.18 4.11 6.09
C LEU A 135 10.33 3.86 4.58
N TRP A 136 11.49 4.18 4.00
CA TRP A 136 11.79 3.87 2.61
C TRP A 136 11.77 2.36 2.34
N GLN A 137 12.43 1.55 3.17
CA GLN A 137 12.39 0.08 3.06
C GLN A 137 10.96 -0.47 3.17
N SER A 138 10.14 0.14 4.02
CA SER A 138 8.72 -0.23 4.16
C SER A 138 7.93 0.08 2.88
N SER A 139 8.17 1.24 2.26
CA SER A 139 7.54 1.58 0.98
C SER A 139 7.95 0.65 -0.16
N GLN A 140 9.23 0.26 -0.20
CA GLN A 140 9.75 -0.73 -1.15
C GLN A 140 9.08 -2.09 -0.94
N GLY A 141 9.11 -2.62 0.28
CA GLY A 141 8.53 -3.92 0.60
C GLY A 141 7.03 -3.98 0.32
N ALA A 142 6.30 -2.90 0.62
CA ALA A 142 4.86 -2.83 0.37
C ALA A 142 4.51 -2.84 -1.13
N ALA A 143 5.26 -2.09 -1.96
CA ALA A 143 5.06 -2.08 -3.41
C ALA A 143 5.39 -3.45 -4.02
N ALA A 144 6.57 -4.00 -3.71
CA ALA A 144 7.01 -5.30 -4.23
C ALA A 144 6.04 -6.43 -3.83
N ARG A 145 5.71 -6.54 -2.53
CA ARG A 145 4.80 -7.57 -2.04
C ARG A 145 3.40 -7.49 -2.65
N THR A 146 2.92 -6.29 -2.97
CA THR A 146 1.62 -6.15 -3.64
C THR A 146 1.63 -6.78 -5.03
N VAL A 147 2.70 -6.56 -5.80
CA VAL A 147 2.88 -7.16 -7.13
C VAL A 147 3.07 -8.67 -7.02
N ASP A 148 3.91 -9.13 -6.10
CA ASP A 148 4.20 -10.55 -5.92
C ASP A 148 2.95 -11.33 -5.47
N GLN A 149 2.22 -10.81 -4.49
CA GLN A 149 1.00 -11.45 -4.01
C GLN A 149 -0.06 -11.56 -5.11
N LEU A 150 -0.22 -10.54 -5.94
CA LEU A 150 -1.12 -10.60 -7.09
C LEU A 150 -0.67 -11.68 -8.08
N ARG A 151 0.64 -11.75 -8.37
CA ARG A 151 1.18 -12.76 -9.29
C ARG A 151 0.93 -14.18 -8.78
N GLU A 152 1.20 -14.43 -7.51
CA GLU A 152 0.88 -15.71 -6.84
C GLU A 152 -0.60 -16.05 -6.99
N MET A 153 -1.50 -15.08 -6.75
CA MET A 153 -2.94 -15.29 -6.90
C MET A 153 -3.37 -15.62 -8.33
N LEU A 154 -2.70 -15.06 -9.33
CA LEU A 154 -2.94 -15.38 -10.74
C LEU A 154 -2.43 -16.78 -11.09
N GLU A 155 -1.28 -17.18 -10.58
CA GLU A 155 -0.71 -18.53 -10.77
C GLU A 155 -1.60 -19.61 -10.14
N GLU A 156 -2.12 -19.35 -8.95
CA GLU A 156 -3.04 -20.24 -8.23
C GLU A 156 -4.46 -20.28 -8.84
N GLY A 157 -4.80 -19.30 -9.70
CA GLY A 157 -6.18 -19.09 -10.16
C GLY A 157 -7.12 -18.61 -9.04
N SER A 158 -6.58 -18.04 -7.96
CA SER A 158 -7.34 -17.53 -6.79
C SER A 158 -7.66 -16.02 -6.89
N PHE A 159 -7.18 -15.35 -7.95
CA PHE A 159 -7.57 -13.98 -8.27
C PHE A 159 -8.90 -13.95 -9.04
N HIS A 160 -9.90 -13.25 -8.50
CA HIS A 160 -11.26 -13.13 -9.05
C HIS A 160 -11.72 -11.67 -9.06
#